data_AF-A0A960JVJ1-F1
#
_entry.id   AF-A0A960JVJ1-F1
#
_cell.length_a   1.000
_cell.length_b   1.000
_cell.length_c   1.000
_cell.angle_alpha   90.00
_cell.angle_beta   90.00
_cell.angle_gamma   90.00
#
_symmetry.space_group_name_H-M   'P 1'
#
loop_
_entity.id
_entity.type
_entity.pdbx_description
1 polymer ?
#
loop_
_entity_poly.entity_id
_entity_poly.type
_entity_poly.pdbx_seq_one_letter_code
_entity_poly.pdbx_strand_id
1 'polypeptide(L)'
;MNLTGKLLVATPLIAAPPFGRSVVIVLAHGEGGAFGLVLNQPTQFQAGDVISEWSDHLAPPAVVFEGGPVERESIVALGYSLDLDEENPSVLAGCVAPVNLGNISQQARELWTGIRIFAGSAGWAPGQLEDEIVENA
;
A
#
# COMPACT_ATOMS: atom_id res chain seq x y z
N MET A 1 2.60 -10.13 -17.79
CA MET A 1 1.99 -8.79 -17.70
C MET A 1 2.55 -8.12 -16.45
N ASN A 2 3.00 -6.86 -16.47
CA ASN A 2 3.43 -6.20 -15.23
C ASN A 2 2.25 -5.42 -14.63
N LEU A 3 1.91 -5.71 -13.38
CA LEU A 3 0.77 -5.13 -12.67
C LEU A 3 1.22 -4.17 -11.54
N THR A 4 2.52 -4.02 -11.29
CA THR A 4 3.03 -3.03 -10.33
C THR A 4 2.46 -1.64 -10.63
N GLY A 5 1.99 -0.95 -9.60
CA GLY A 5 1.36 0.36 -9.70
C GLY A 5 -0.11 0.35 -10.13
N LYS A 6 -0.66 -0.81 -10.52
CA LYS A 6 -2.07 -0.93 -10.88
C LYS A 6 -2.95 -1.09 -9.64
N LEU A 7 -4.20 -0.67 -9.80
CA LEU A 7 -5.25 -0.88 -8.82
C LEU A 7 -6.09 -2.09 -9.21
N LEU A 8 -6.28 -3.01 -8.27
CA LEU A 8 -7.25 -4.09 -8.34
C LEU A 8 -8.51 -3.61 -7.60
N VAL A 9 -9.67 -3.75 -8.23
CA VAL A 9 -10.94 -3.33 -7.64
C VAL A 9 -11.83 -4.55 -7.51
N ALA A 10 -12.17 -4.88 -6.27
CA ALA A 10 -13.00 -6.04 -5.96
C ALA A 10 -14.35 -5.95 -6.69
N THR A 11 -14.71 -7.00 -7.41
CA THR A 11 -16.04 -7.10 -8.02
C THR A 11 -17.09 -7.30 -6.93
N PRO A 12 -18.39 -7.01 -7.20
CA PRO A 12 -19.45 -7.25 -6.22
C PRO A 12 -19.62 -8.72 -5.79
N LEU A 13 -19.05 -9.67 -6.54
CA LEU A 13 -19.10 -11.10 -6.22
C LEU A 13 -18.18 -11.44 -5.03
N ILE A 14 -17.11 -10.67 -4.86
CA ILE A 14 -16.24 -10.73 -3.69
C ILE A 14 -16.93 -9.96 -2.56
N ALA A 15 -17.76 -10.65 -1.79
CA ALA A 15 -18.47 -10.05 -0.66
C ALA A 15 -17.74 -10.27 0.68
N ALA A 16 -16.94 -11.33 0.77
CA ALA A 16 -16.34 -11.76 2.02
C ALA A 16 -15.02 -11.01 2.33
N PRO A 17 -14.74 -10.70 3.61
CA PRO A 17 -13.40 -10.33 4.05
C PRO A 17 -12.37 -11.41 3.67
N PRO A 18 -11.10 -11.04 3.44
CA PRO A 18 -10.54 -9.70 3.65
C PRO A 18 -10.70 -8.75 2.44
N PHE A 19 -11.17 -9.21 1.29
CA PHE A 19 -11.11 -8.45 0.03
C PHE A 19 -12.46 -7.87 -0.44
N GLY A 20 -13.55 -8.11 0.29
CA GLY A 20 -14.86 -7.58 -0.05
C GLY A 20 -14.87 -6.06 -0.18
N ARG A 21 -15.28 -5.55 -1.36
CA ARG A 21 -15.25 -4.11 -1.72
C ARG A 21 -13.87 -3.46 -1.54
N SER A 22 -12.80 -4.23 -1.62
CA SER A 22 -11.44 -3.71 -1.49
C SER A 22 -10.98 -3.01 -2.77
N VAL A 23 -10.10 -2.02 -2.60
CA VAL A 23 -9.25 -1.48 -3.66
C VAL A 23 -7.82 -1.78 -3.24
N VAL A 24 -7.09 -2.54 -4.04
CA VAL A 24 -5.71 -2.92 -3.75
C VAL A 24 -4.76 -2.24 -4.71
N ILE A 25 -3.68 -1.64 -4.21
CA ILE A 25 -2.54 -1.27 -5.06
C ILE A 25 -1.51 -2.39 -5.09
N VAL A 26 -1.06 -2.77 -6.28
CA VAL A 26 0.01 -3.76 -6.45
C VAL A 26 1.35 -3.05 -6.30
N LEU A 27 2.12 -3.46 -5.29
CA LEU A 27 3.44 -2.90 -4.99
C LEU A 27 4.57 -3.61 -5.76
N ALA A 28 4.41 -4.90 -6.02
CA ALA A 28 5.34 -5.68 -6.81
C ALA A 28 4.61 -6.81 -7.53
N HIS A 29 5.04 -7.11 -8.76
CA HIS A 29 4.54 -8.22 -9.55
C HIS A 29 5.67 -8.83 -10.41
N GLY A 30 5.88 -10.13 -10.30
CA GLY A 30 6.89 -10.84 -11.08
C GLY A 30 6.86 -12.35 -10.88
N GLU A 31 7.96 -13.03 -11.22
CA GLU A 31 8.04 -14.50 -11.17
C GLU A 31 7.86 -15.08 -9.76
N GLY A 32 8.16 -14.29 -8.72
CA GLY A 32 7.96 -14.68 -7.32
C GLY A 32 6.51 -14.53 -6.82
N GLY A 33 5.58 -14.05 -7.65
CA GLY A 33 4.21 -13.72 -7.26
C GLY A 33 3.93 -12.22 -7.25
N ALA A 34 2.89 -11.83 -6.54
CA ALA A 34 2.48 -10.43 -6.40
C ALA A 34 2.33 -10.02 -4.92
N PHE A 35 2.52 -8.74 -4.66
CA PHE A 35 2.39 -8.13 -3.34
C PHE A 35 1.65 -6.82 -3.46
N GLY A 36 0.74 -6.52 -2.53
CA GLY A 36 -0.10 -5.34 -2.59
C GLY A 36 -0.65 -4.89 -1.24
N LEU A 37 -1.32 -3.73 -1.25
CA LEU A 37 -1.97 -3.15 -0.07
C LEU A 37 -3.42 -2.79 -0.36
N VAL A 38 -4.31 -3.23 0.50
CA VAL A 38 -5.70 -2.75 0.54
C VAL A 38 -5.71 -1.28 0.99
N LEU A 39 -6.26 -0.40 0.16
CA LEU A 39 -6.20 1.05 0.34
C LEU A 39 -7.35 1.65 1.14
N ASN A 40 -8.47 0.94 1.26
CA ASN A 40 -9.76 1.52 1.63
C ASN A 40 -10.41 0.90 2.87
N GLN A 41 -9.61 0.29 3.74
CA GLN A 41 -10.08 -0.32 5.00
C GLN A 41 -9.45 0.39 6.21
N PRO A 42 -9.95 1.58 6.61
CA PRO A 42 -9.44 2.29 7.77
C PRO A 42 -9.79 1.56 9.07
N THR A 43 -8.88 1.61 10.04
CA THR A 43 -9.12 1.11 11.40
C THR A 43 -9.45 2.26 12.36
N GLN A 44 -9.62 1.94 13.64
CA GLN A 44 -9.77 2.91 14.72
C GLN A 44 -8.43 3.32 15.38
N PHE A 45 -7.31 2.68 15.01
CA PHE A 45 -6.01 2.93 15.61
C PHE A 45 -5.36 4.16 15.00
N GLN A 46 -4.87 5.09 15.82
CA GLN A 46 -4.23 6.30 15.34
C GLN A 46 -2.85 5.98 14.76
N ALA A 47 -2.55 6.48 13.56
CA ALA A 47 -1.25 6.25 12.94
C ALA A 47 -0.12 6.99 13.68
N GLY A 48 -0.41 8.16 14.27
CA GLY A 48 0.56 8.92 15.06
C GLY A 48 1.05 8.19 16.32
N ASP A 49 0.26 7.28 16.87
CA ASP A 49 0.67 6.44 18.01
C ASP A 49 1.71 5.37 17.59
N VAL A 50 1.71 4.99 16.31
CA VAL A 50 2.65 4.01 15.73
C VAL A 50 3.93 4.68 15.25
N ILE A 51 3.82 5.90 14.69
CA ILE A 51 4.95 6.63 14.09
C ILE A 51 4.95 8.11 14.43
N SER A 52 5.22 8.42 15.71
CA SER A 52 5.16 9.77 16.24
C SER A 52 5.97 10.80 15.44
N GLU A 53 7.14 10.42 14.93
CA GLU A 53 8.04 11.27 14.16
C GLU A 53 7.50 11.74 12.79
N TRP A 54 6.43 11.10 12.31
CA TRP A 54 5.81 11.35 11.01
C TRP A 54 4.41 11.95 11.13
N SER A 55 3.96 12.26 12.35
CA SER A 55 2.58 12.68 12.63
C SER A 55 2.11 13.86 11.77
N ASP A 56 2.99 14.82 11.52
CA ASP A 56 2.69 16.03 10.74
C ASP A 56 2.60 15.78 9.21
N HIS A 57 3.02 14.60 8.75
CA HIS A 57 3.01 14.23 7.33
C HIS A 57 1.84 13.30 6.97
N LEU A 58 1.05 12.86 7.96
CA LEU A 58 -0.02 11.88 7.78
C LEU A 58 -1.17 12.44 6.93
N ALA A 59 -1.64 11.65 5.97
CA ALA A 59 -2.87 11.92 5.24
C ALA A 59 -4.11 11.67 6.12
N PRO A 60 -5.17 12.49 6.01
CA PRO A 60 -6.44 12.15 6.62
C PRO A 60 -7.12 10.95 5.91
N PRO A 61 -7.90 10.13 6.65
CA PRO A 61 -7.92 10.05 8.10
C PRO A 61 -6.58 9.49 8.62
N ALA A 62 -6.04 10.10 9.69
CA ALA A 62 -4.73 9.77 10.27
C ALA A 62 -4.78 8.49 11.15
N VAL A 63 -5.36 7.43 10.60
CA VAL A 63 -5.49 6.11 11.23
C VAL A 63 -4.70 5.08 10.45
N VAL A 64 -4.41 3.95 11.09
CA VAL A 64 -3.84 2.77 10.42
C VAL A 64 -4.91 2.14 9.52
N PHE A 65 -4.51 1.67 8.35
CA PHE A 65 -5.35 0.92 7.43
C PHE A 65 -5.00 -0.57 7.49
N GLU A 66 -5.99 -1.45 7.35
CA GLU A 66 -5.73 -2.88 7.13
C GLU A 66 -5.23 -3.04 5.69
N GLY A 67 -3.92 -3.33 5.53
CA GLY A 67 -3.28 -3.51 4.23
C GLY A 67 -3.49 -4.91 3.65
N GLY A 68 -3.87 -5.88 4.47
CA GLY A 68 -4.29 -7.20 4.04
C GLY A 68 -4.07 -8.29 5.11
N PRO A 69 -4.36 -9.56 4.79
CA PRO A 69 -4.37 -10.64 5.77
C PRO A 69 -2.98 -11.19 6.13
N VAL A 70 -1.94 -10.86 5.37
CA VAL A 70 -0.58 -11.40 5.52
C VAL A 70 0.24 -10.45 6.41
N GLU A 71 1.05 -11.02 7.31
CA GLU A 71 2.00 -10.28 8.18
C GLU A 71 1.38 -9.04 8.85
N ARG A 72 0.25 -9.19 9.53
CA ARG A 72 -0.51 -8.06 10.10
C ARG A 72 0.27 -7.19 11.09
N GLU A 73 1.33 -7.74 11.67
CA GLU A 73 2.24 -7.02 12.57
C GLU A 73 3.26 -6.15 11.83
N SER A 74 3.40 -6.33 10.51
CA SER A 74 4.29 -5.54 9.66
C SER A 74 3.63 -4.22 9.25
N ILE A 75 4.41 -3.15 9.26
CA ILE A 75 3.96 -1.82 8.88
C ILE A 75 4.54 -1.44 7.52
N VAL A 76 3.67 -1.02 6.61
CA VAL A 76 4.04 -0.44 5.33
C VAL A 76 3.50 0.99 5.27
N ALA A 77 4.30 1.91 4.75
CA ALA A 77 3.88 3.28 4.48
C ALA A 77 3.92 3.58 3.00
N LEU A 78 2.88 4.25 2.51
CA LEU A 78 2.89 4.90 1.20
C LEU A 78 2.84 6.41 1.39
N GLY A 79 3.51 7.14 0.51
CA GLY A 79 3.55 8.59 0.56
C GLY A 79 3.74 9.18 -0.82
N TYR A 80 3.51 10.48 -0.92
CA TYR A 80 3.88 11.29 -2.06
C TYR A 80 5.22 11.96 -1.79
N SER A 81 6.15 11.93 -2.75
CA SER A 81 7.41 12.66 -2.65
C SER A 81 7.60 13.62 -3.82
N LEU A 82 8.01 14.86 -3.56
CA LEU A 82 8.28 15.87 -4.59
C LEU A 82 9.57 15.59 -5.38
N ASP A 83 10.48 14.79 -4.81
CA ASP A 83 11.77 14.45 -5.41
C ASP A 83 11.71 13.16 -6.24
N LEU A 84 10.53 12.54 -6.34
CA LEU A 84 10.30 11.34 -7.15
C LEU A 84 9.49 11.68 -8.40
N ASP A 85 9.96 11.18 -9.53
CA ASP A 85 9.24 11.16 -10.80
C ASP A 85 9.04 9.71 -11.27
N GLU A 86 8.31 9.55 -12.38
CA GLU A 86 7.98 8.24 -12.93
C GLU A 86 9.20 7.45 -13.46
N GLU A 87 10.38 8.08 -13.60
CA GLU A 87 11.60 7.37 -13.95
C GLU A 87 12.22 6.66 -12.74
N ASN A 88 11.79 7.01 -11.52
CA ASN A 88 12.25 6.33 -10.31
C ASN A 88 11.60 4.94 -10.17
N PRO A 89 12.39 3.86 -10.03
CA PRO A 89 11.85 2.50 -9.97
C PRO A 89 11.01 2.20 -8.72
N SER A 90 11.07 3.05 -7.70
CA SER A 90 10.28 2.90 -6.47
C SER A 90 8.87 3.51 -6.60
N VAL A 91 8.64 4.31 -7.65
CA VAL A 91 7.34 4.94 -7.89
C VAL A 91 6.35 3.91 -8.41
N LEU A 92 5.19 3.89 -7.77
CA LEU A 92 4.07 3.01 -8.10
C LEU A 92 3.15 3.68 -9.11
N ALA A 93 2.80 4.96 -8.87
CA ALA A 93 1.93 5.73 -9.74
C ALA A 93 2.13 7.23 -9.49
N GLY A 94 2.39 8.02 -10.55
CA GLY A 94 2.67 9.45 -10.42
C GLY A 94 3.91 9.70 -9.56
N CYS A 95 3.74 10.17 -8.33
CA CYS A 95 4.83 10.33 -7.35
C CYS A 95 4.56 9.57 -6.05
N VAL A 96 3.67 8.57 -6.08
CA VAL A 96 3.36 7.72 -4.93
C VAL A 96 4.36 6.56 -4.86
N ALA A 97 4.99 6.38 -3.70
CA ALA A 97 5.97 5.33 -3.48
C ALA A 97 5.94 4.80 -2.04
N PRO A 98 6.49 3.60 -1.78
CA PRO A 98 6.76 3.15 -0.42
C PRO A 98 7.72 4.08 0.30
N VAL A 99 7.44 4.36 1.58
CA VAL A 99 8.25 5.26 2.41
C VAL A 99 9.09 4.43 3.37
N ASN A 100 10.40 4.70 3.40
CA ASN A 100 11.25 4.19 4.47
C ASN A 100 11.03 5.02 5.74
N LEU A 101 10.32 4.45 6.71
CA LEU A 101 10.01 5.11 7.98
C LEU A 101 11.21 5.19 8.93
N GLY A 102 12.28 4.42 8.68
CA GLY A 102 13.46 4.32 9.55
C GLY A 102 14.71 5.01 8.99
N ASN A 103 15.53 5.57 9.88
CA ASN A 103 16.88 6.06 9.60
C ASN A 103 17.00 7.04 8.41
N ILE A 104 16.04 7.95 8.23
CA ILE A 104 16.15 9.07 7.28
C ILE A 104 16.38 10.39 8.03
N SER A 105 17.05 11.35 7.38
CA SER A 105 17.22 12.69 7.95
C SER A 105 15.89 13.46 7.99
N GLN A 106 15.80 14.47 8.86
CA GLN A 106 14.64 15.36 8.90
C GLN A 106 14.40 16.04 7.54
N GLN A 107 15.46 16.49 6.86
CA GLN A 107 15.32 17.11 5.53
C GLN A 107 14.75 16.13 4.51
N ALA A 108 15.17 14.85 4.55
CA ALA A 108 14.62 13.83 3.67
C ALA A 108 13.14 13.54 3.99
N ARG A 109 12.74 13.61 5.27
CA ARG A 109 11.35 13.45 5.71
C ARG A 109 10.45 14.56 5.17
N GLU A 110 10.93 15.80 5.14
CA GLU A 110 10.20 16.98 4.66
C GLU A 110 9.81 16.91 3.18
N LEU A 111 10.47 16.06 2.39
CA LEU A 111 10.13 15.81 0.99
C LEU A 111 8.85 14.99 0.81
N TRP A 112 8.43 14.29 1.87
CA TRP A 112 7.26 13.43 1.85
C TRP A 112 6.04 14.11 2.43
N THR A 113 4.89 13.85 1.81
CA THR A 113 3.59 14.30 2.27
C THR A 113 2.53 13.25 1.99
N GLY A 114 1.37 13.38 2.64
CA GLY A 114 0.25 12.47 2.44
C GLY A 114 0.56 11.03 2.83
N ILE A 115 1.36 10.84 3.88
CA ILE A 115 1.78 9.52 4.36
C ILE A 115 0.56 8.75 4.87
N ARG A 116 0.38 7.51 4.41
CA ARG A 116 -0.63 6.58 4.94
C ARG A 116 0.03 5.29 5.40
N ILE A 117 -0.43 4.80 6.55
CA ILE A 117 0.12 3.64 7.24
C ILE A 117 -0.80 2.45 7.13
N PHE A 118 -0.21 1.31 6.80
CA PHE A 118 -0.89 0.05 6.57
C PHE A 118 -0.31 -1.02 7.48
N ALA A 119 -1.17 -1.80 8.12
CA ALA A 119 -0.82 -3.01 8.84
C ALA A 119 -1.09 -4.23 7.96
N GLY A 120 -0.07 -5.06 7.77
CA GLY A 120 -0.13 -6.21 6.88
C GLY A 120 -0.26 -5.87 5.40
N SER A 121 -0.45 -6.91 4.61
CA SER A 121 -0.45 -6.84 3.15
C SER A 121 -1.26 -7.95 2.50
N ALA A 122 -1.51 -7.79 1.21
CA ALA A 122 -2.04 -8.82 0.33
C ALA A 122 -0.89 -9.46 -0.45
N GLY A 123 -0.92 -10.79 -0.59
CA GLY A 123 0.09 -11.55 -1.30
C GLY A 123 -0.55 -12.61 -2.20
N TRP A 124 0.06 -12.81 -3.36
CA TRP A 124 -0.31 -13.83 -4.32
C TRP A 124 0.90 -14.71 -4.62
N ALA A 125 0.65 -16.01 -4.70
CA ALA A 125 1.63 -16.96 -5.21
C ALA A 125 1.96 -16.67 -6.69
N PRO A 126 3.06 -17.21 -7.23
CA PRO A 126 3.40 -17.09 -8.65
C PRO A 126 2.22 -17.48 -9.57
N GLY A 127 1.82 -16.57 -10.45
CA GLY A 127 0.74 -16.75 -11.42
C GLY A 127 -0.69 -16.63 -10.88
N GLN A 128 -0.87 -16.65 -9.54
CA GLN A 128 -2.20 -16.65 -8.94
C GLN A 128 -2.99 -15.37 -9.24
N LEU A 129 -2.33 -14.21 -9.25
CA LEU A 129 -3.00 -12.94 -9.50
C LEU A 129 -3.59 -12.91 -10.92
N GLU A 130 -2.83 -13.38 -11.91
CA GLU A 130 -3.32 -13.44 -13.29
C GLU A 130 -4.50 -14.40 -13.44
N ASP A 131 -4.44 -15.56 -12.79
CA ASP A 131 -5.53 -16.53 -12.80
C ASP A 131 -6.81 -15.94 -12.18
N GLU A 132 -6.71 -15.28 -11.03
CA GLU A 132 -7.83 -14.61 -10.36
C GLU A 132 -8.45 -13.50 -11.24
N ILE A 133 -7.63 -12.71 -11.94
CA ILE A 133 -8.13 -11.68 -12.87
C ILE A 133 -8.91 -12.30 -14.03
N VAL A 134 -8.44 -13.42 -14.58
CA VAL A 134 -9.13 -14.13 -15.68
C VAL A 134 -10.47 -14.70 -15.19
N GLU A 135 -10.51 -15.19 -13.96
CA GLU A 135 -11.71 -15.73 -13.32
C GLU A 135 -12.72 -14.65 -12.87
N ASN A 136 -12.38 -13.35 -13.00
CA ASN A 136 -13.13 -12.22 -12.43
C ASN A 136 -13.36 -12.36 -10.92
N ALA A 137 -12.37 -12.98 -10.27
CA ALA A 137 -12.36 -13.23 -8.84
C ALA A 137 -11.96 -11.99 -8.04
#